data_AF-A0A497KDJ0-F1
#
_entry.id   AF-A0A497KDJ0-F1
#
_cell.length_a   1.000
_cell.length_b   1.000
_cell.length_c   1.000
_cell.angle_alpha   90.00
_cell.angle_beta   90.00
_cell.angle_gamma   90.00
#
_symmetry.space_group_name_H-M   'P 1'
#
loop_
_entity.id
_entity.type
_entity.pdbx_description
1 polymer ?
#
loop_
_entity_poly.entity_id
_entity_poly.type
_entity_poly.pdbx_seq_one_letter_code
_entity_poly.pdbx_strand_id
1 'polypeptide(L)'
;MFTGKFLAGIRMKAIRKRVLYRALDGLERGILYLSSRLVEEVSSLTLLEQLAEIVTKLEYALQSGYQRHVEEYGVGKLVKIVLQAVRCGYRDAAKWIGDRGFAGYLA
;
A
#
# COMPACT_ATOMS: atom_id res chain seq x y z
N MET A 1 12.08 -2.10 6.54
CA MET A 1 13.46 -2.09 6.02
C MET A 1 13.47 -2.67 4.61
N PHE A 2 14.10 -1.96 3.67
CA PHE A 2 14.25 -2.41 2.30
C PHE A 2 15.41 -3.41 2.19
N THR A 3 15.10 -4.69 2.37
CA THR A 3 16.07 -5.78 2.19
C THR A 3 15.90 -6.46 0.83
N GLY A 4 16.96 -7.08 0.32
CA GLY A 4 16.89 -7.84 -0.94
C GLY A 4 15.81 -8.92 -0.92
N LYS A 5 15.66 -9.62 0.21
CA LYS A 5 14.61 -10.64 0.43
C LYS A 5 13.21 -10.05 0.34
N PHE A 6 12.97 -8.90 0.96
CA PHE A 6 11.69 -8.20 0.90
C PHE A 6 11.34 -7.81 -0.55
N LEU A 7 12.30 -7.19 -1.25
CA LEU A 7 12.15 -6.77 -2.64
C LEU A 7 11.89 -7.96 -3.58
N ALA A 8 12.61 -9.07 -3.38
CA ALA A 8 12.38 -10.30 -4.13
C ALA A 8 10.97 -10.85 -3.90
N GLY A 9 10.48 -10.82 -2.66
CA GLY A 9 9.12 -11.24 -2.30
C GLY A 9 8.05 -10.43 -3.01
N ILE A 10 8.16 -9.10 -3.00
CA ILE A 10 7.24 -8.20 -3.70
C ILE A 10 7.31 -8.43 -5.21
N ARG A 11 8.51 -8.50 -5.78
CA ARG A 11 8.71 -8.77 -7.22
C ARG A 11 8.02 -10.06 -7.64
N MET A 12 8.20 -11.15 -6.89
CA MET A 12 7.56 -12.43 -7.17
C MET A 12 6.03 -12.37 -7.04
N LYS A 13 5.51 -11.65 -6.03
CA LYS A 13 4.06 -11.41 -5.89
C LYS A 13 3.50 -10.65 -7.09
N ALA A 14 4.16 -9.58 -7.53
CA ALA A 14 3.76 -8.77 -8.68
C ALA A 14 3.79 -9.56 -10.00
N ILE A 15 4.77 -10.45 -10.19
CA ILE A 15 4.82 -11.36 -11.34
C ILE A 15 3.64 -12.33 -11.31
N ARG A 16 3.40 -13.01 -10.18
CA ARG A 16 2.29 -13.98 -10.05
C ARG A 16 0.92 -13.35 -10.29
N LYS A 17 0.73 -12.10 -9.89
CA LYS A 17 -0.51 -11.34 -10.11
C LYS A 17 -0.56 -10.63 -11.48
N ARG A 18 0.46 -10.80 -12.33
CA ARG A 18 0.58 -10.16 -13.67
C ARG A 18 0.52 -8.62 -13.61
N VAL A 19 1.00 -8.05 -12.51
CA VAL A 19 0.99 -6.60 -12.25
C VAL A 19 2.32 -5.95 -12.63
N LEU A 20 3.45 -6.66 -12.47
CA LEU A 20 4.79 -6.09 -12.62
C LEU A 20 4.97 -5.29 -13.93
N TYR A 21 4.58 -5.87 -15.06
CA TYR A 21 4.74 -5.28 -16.39
C TYR A 21 3.68 -4.22 -16.73
N ARG A 22 2.59 -4.17 -15.97
CA ARG A 22 1.50 -3.20 -16.16
C ARG A 22 1.72 -1.94 -15.33
N ALA A 23 2.35 -2.11 -14.15
CA ALA A 23 2.53 -1.05 -13.17
C ALA A 23 3.89 -0.35 -13.26
N LEU A 24 4.93 -1.04 -13.74
CA LEU A 24 6.29 -0.51 -13.77
C LEU A 24 6.85 -0.41 -15.19
N ASP A 25 7.62 0.65 -15.44
CA ASP A 25 8.37 0.85 -16.67
C ASP A 25 9.66 0.01 -16.74
N GLY A 26 10.44 0.15 -17.81
CA GLY A 26 11.70 -0.60 -17.98
C GLY A 26 12.77 -0.29 -16.94
N LEU A 27 12.91 0.98 -16.56
CA LEU A 27 13.91 1.45 -15.60
C LEU A 27 13.59 0.95 -14.20
N GLU A 28 12.35 1.13 -13.77
CA GLU A 28 11.85 0.71 -12.45
C GLU A 28 11.99 -0.81 -12.26
N ARG A 29 11.66 -1.59 -13.30
CA ARG A 29 11.88 -3.04 -13.30
C ARG A 29 13.36 -3.40 -13.16
N GLY A 30 14.24 -2.66 -13.83
CA GLY A 30 15.69 -2.84 -13.72
C GLY A 30 16.20 -2.57 -12.32
N ILE A 31 15.81 -1.44 -11.72
CA ILE A 31 16.16 -1.06 -10.34
C ILE A 31 15.70 -2.16 -9.38
N LEU A 32 14.41 -2.53 -9.40
CA LEU A 32 13.86 -3.55 -8.52
C LEU A 32 14.57 -4.91 -8.70
N TYR A 33 14.84 -5.30 -9.94
CA TYR A 33 15.51 -6.56 -10.25
C TYR A 33 16.92 -6.61 -9.64
N LEU A 34 17.73 -5.58 -9.88
CA LEU A 34 19.10 -5.50 -9.38
C LEU A 34 19.11 -5.43 -7.85
N SER A 35 18.32 -4.54 -7.25
CA SER A 35 18.25 -4.39 -5.79
C SER A 35 17.79 -5.67 -5.10
N SER A 36 16.83 -6.41 -5.68
CA SER A 36 16.38 -7.68 -5.09
C SER A 36 17.41 -8.81 -5.15
N ARG A 37 18.43 -8.71 -6.00
CA ARG A 37 19.41 -9.77 -6.24
C ARG A 37 20.80 -9.48 -5.67
N LEU A 38 21.18 -8.20 -5.62
CA LEU A 38 22.55 -7.78 -5.31
C LEU A 38 22.68 -7.13 -3.93
N VAL A 39 21.57 -6.68 -3.33
CA VAL A 39 21.59 -5.88 -2.10
C VAL A 39 21.02 -6.70 -0.95
N GLU A 40 21.78 -6.87 0.12
CA GLU A 40 21.25 -7.43 1.37
C GLU A 40 20.34 -6.41 2.07
N GLU A 41 20.83 -5.19 2.22
CA GLU A 41 20.11 -4.04 2.78
C GLU A 41 20.46 -2.74 2.05
N VAL A 42 19.46 -1.92 1.77
CA VAL A 42 19.63 -0.65 1.04
C VAL A 42 20.11 0.44 2.02
N SER A 43 21.36 0.86 1.86
CA SER A 43 21.98 1.93 2.68
C SER A 43 21.93 3.32 2.03
N SER A 44 21.79 3.38 0.70
CA SER A 44 21.71 4.66 -0.04
C SER A 44 20.32 5.26 0.08
N LEU A 45 20.24 6.52 0.55
CA LEU A 45 18.98 7.25 0.67
C LEU A 45 18.28 7.41 -0.69
N THR A 46 19.03 7.79 -1.73
CA THR A 46 18.48 7.95 -3.08
C THR A 46 17.91 6.64 -3.62
N LEU A 47 18.60 5.51 -3.40
CA LEU A 47 18.08 4.21 -3.82
C LEU A 47 16.84 3.82 -3.01
N LEU A 48 16.81 4.16 -1.72
CA LEU A 48 15.68 3.89 -0.85
C LEU A 48 14.44 4.67 -1.28
N GLU A 49 14.58 5.95 -1.64
CA GLU A 49 13.49 6.77 -2.18
C GLU A 49 12.93 6.18 -3.47
N GLN A 50 13.81 5.81 -4.42
CA GLN A 50 13.38 5.20 -5.68
C GLN A 50 12.67 3.85 -5.46
N LEU A 51 13.20 3.01 -4.57
CA LEU A 51 12.57 1.74 -4.23
C LEU A 51 11.25 1.91 -3.47
N ALA A 52 11.12 2.94 -2.65
CA ALA A 52 9.88 3.28 -1.98
C ALA A 52 8.78 3.61 -3.00
N GLU A 53 9.07 4.47 -3.97
CA GLU A 53 8.12 4.82 -5.03
C GLU A 53 7.70 3.58 -5.84
N ILE A 54 8.66 2.74 -6.23
CA ILE A 54 8.40 1.49 -6.97
C ILE A 54 7.51 0.54 -6.15
N VAL A 55 7.79 0.37 -4.86
CA VAL A 55 6.99 -0.50 -3.99
C VAL A 55 5.58 0.06 -3.83
N THR A 56 5.42 1.37 -3.64
CA THR A 56 4.09 2.00 -3.56
C THR A 56 3.29 1.79 -4.84
N LYS A 57 3.89 1.94 -6.03
CA LYS A 57 3.23 1.64 -7.31
C LYS A 57 2.77 0.19 -7.39
N LEU A 58 3.61 -0.75 -6.95
CA LEU A 58 3.26 -2.16 -6.93
C LEU A 58 2.17 -2.49 -5.91
N GLU A 59 2.20 -1.91 -4.71
CA GLU A 59 1.17 -2.10 -3.69
C GLU A 59 -0.19 -1.61 -4.19
N TYR A 60 -0.25 -0.40 -4.73
CA TYR A 60 -1.47 0.16 -5.31
C TYR A 60 -2.01 -0.71 -6.45
N ALA A 61 -1.13 -1.20 -7.33
CA ALA A 61 -1.52 -2.05 -8.43
C ALA A 61 -1.89 -3.50 -8.01
N LEU A 62 -1.43 -3.94 -6.83
CA LEU A 62 -1.78 -5.23 -6.22
C LEU A 62 -3.07 -5.18 -5.41
N GLN A 63 -3.52 -4.01 -4.97
CA GLN A 63 -4.82 -3.85 -4.31
C GLN A 63 -5.95 -4.31 -5.25
N SER A 64 -6.90 -5.07 -4.70
CA SER A 64 -8.13 -5.39 -5.42
C SER A 64 -8.95 -4.11 -5.63
N GLY A 65 -9.81 -4.08 -6.65
CA GLY A 65 -10.73 -2.95 -6.86
C GLY A 65 -11.60 -2.67 -5.62
N TYR A 66 -11.99 -3.73 -4.90
CA TYR A 66 -12.65 -3.62 -3.60
C TYR A 66 -11.77 -2.90 -2.56
N GLN A 67 -10.50 -3.30 -2.42
CA GLN A 67 -9.61 -2.69 -1.42
C GLN A 67 -9.34 -1.21 -1.69
N ARG A 68 -9.21 -0.81 -2.97
CA ARG A 68 -9.17 0.61 -3.33
C ARG A 68 -10.45 1.33 -2.97
N HIS A 69 -11.61 0.74 -3.27
CA HIS A 69 -12.89 1.34 -2.92
C HIS A 69 -13.06 1.51 -1.40
N VAL A 70 -12.60 0.55 -0.60
CA VAL A 70 -12.57 0.68 0.86
C VAL A 70 -11.70 1.83 1.32
N GLU A 71 -10.48 1.96 0.77
CA GLU A 71 -9.54 3.02 1.14
C GLU A 71 -9.98 4.41 0.66
N GLU A 72 -10.48 4.53 -0.56
CA GLU A 72 -10.87 5.80 -1.18
C GLU A 72 -12.25 6.29 -0.71
N TYR A 73 -13.21 5.38 -0.51
CA TYR A 73 -14.61 5.71 -0.22
C TYR A 73 -15.05 5.29 1.19
N GLY A 74 -14.78 4.03 1.57
CA GLY A 74 -15.18 3.46 2.87
C GLY A 74 -14.61 4.23 4.06
N VAL A 75 -13.31 4.55 4.03
CA VAL A 75 -12.64 5.34 5.08
C VAL A 75 -13.20 6.76 5.17
N GLY A 76 -13.46 7.42 4.02
CA GLY A 76 -14.02 8.77 4.02
C GLY A 76 -15.41 8.83 4.66
N LYS A 77 -16.23 7.81 4.41
CA LYS A 77 -17.57 7.68 5.01
C LYS A 77 -17.50 7.35 6.50
N LEU A 78 -16.57 6.48 6.90
CA LEU A 78 -16.30 6.14 8.29
C LEU A 78 -15.94 7.39 9.10
N VAL A 79 -15.03 8.23 8.61
CA VAL A 79 -14.63 9.47 9.28
C VAL A 79 -15.81 10.40 9.50
N LYS A 80 -16.68 10.57 8.49
CA LYS A 80 -17.89 11.41 8.61
C LYS A 80 -18.84 10.88 9.70
N ILE A 81 -19.07 9.57 9.75
CA ILE A 81 -19.92 8.93 10.77
C ILE A 81 -19.33 9.09 12.16
N VAL A 82 -18.03 8.88 12.32
CA VAL A 82 -17.33 9.05 13.60
C VAL A 82 -17.43 10.49 14.09
N LEU A 83 -17.14 11.46 13.22
CA LEU A 83 -17.27 12.88 13.56
C LEU A 83 -18.69 13.22 14.00
N GLN A 84 -19.70 12.69 13.31
CA GLN A 84 -21.09 12.91 13.69
C GLN A 84 -21.41 12.28 15.06
N ALA A 85 -20.99 11.04 15.31
CA ALA A 85 -21.22 10.35 16.58
C ALA A 85 -20.54 11.06 17.76
N VAL A 86 -19.31 11.55 17.57
CA VAL A 86 -18.58 12.35 18.56
C VAL A 86 -19.30 13.68 18.83
N ARG A 87 -19.78 14.37 17.78
CA ARG A 87 -20.60 15.59 17.92
C ARG A 87 -21.91 15.34 18.66
N CYS A 88 -22.50 14.16 18.50
CA CYS A 88 -23.68 13.73 19.25
C CYS A 88 -23.37 13.27 20.69
N GLY A 89 -22.12 13.37 21.15
CA GLY A 89 -21.73 13.10 22.54
C GLY A 89 -21.10 11.72 22.77
N TYR A 90 -21.05 10.83 21.77
CA TYR A 90 -20.43 9.52 21.91
C TYR A 90 -18.94 9.57 21.55
N ARG A 91 -18.10 9.89 22.54
CA ARG A 91 -16.65 10.09 22.37
C ARG A 91 -15.90 8.82 21.97
N ASP A 92 -16.40 7.65 22.35
CA ASP A 92 -15.78 6.36 22.02
C ASP A 92 -15.84 6.02 20.53
N ALA A 93 -16.70 6.68 19.74
CA ALA A 93 -16.69 6.53 18.27
C ALA A 93 -15.34 6.88 17.64
N ALA A 94 -14.51 7.71 18.28
CA ALA A 94 -13.16 8.00 17.80
C ALA A 94 -12.31 6.72 17.60
N LYS A 95 -12.56 5.66 18.39
CA LYS A 95 -11.87 4.36 18.28
C LYS A 95 -12.17 3.64 16.96
N TRP A 96 -13.28 3.97 16.29
CA TRP A 96 -13.70 3.31 15.06
C TRP A 96 -12.89 3.74 13.83
N ILE A 97 -12.13 4.84 13.89
CA ILE A 97 -11.35 5.35 12.75
C ILE A 97 -10.34 4.31 12.21
N GLY A 98 -9.82 3.44 13.07
CA GLY A 98 -8.89 2.37 12.68
C GLY A 98 -9.57 1.07 12.22
N ASP A 99 -10.90 0.97 12.30
CA ASP A 99 -11.61 -0.26 11.99
C ASP A 99 -11.77 -0.45 10.47
N ARG A 100 -10.88 -1.29 9.91
CA ARG A 100 -10.93 -1.66 8.48
C ARG A 100 -12.16 -2.49 8.13
N GLY A 101 -12.72 -3.24 9.07
CA GLY A 101 -13.96 -3.99 8.84
C GLY A 101 -15.15 -3.06 8.67
N PHE A 102 -15.22 -2.02 9.51
CA PHE A 102 -16.26 -1.00 9.40
C PHE A 102 -16.09 -0.14 8.14
N ALA A 103 -14.84 0.26 7.80
CA ALA A 103 -14.57 0.91 6.52
C ALA A 103 -15.00 0.01 5.34
N GLY A 104 -14.75 -1.30 5.44
CA GLY A 104 -15.13 -2.29 4.44
C GLY A 104 -16.65 -2.50 4.30
N TYR A 105 -17.41 -2.35 5.37
CA TYR A 105 -18.88 -2.37 5.36
C TYR A 105 -19.49 -1.10 4.72
N LEU A 106 -18.80 0.02 4.85
CA LEU A 106 -19.27 1.32 4.38
C LEU A 106 -18.93 1.61 2.91
N ALA A 107 -17.99 0.86 2.35
CA ALA A 107 -17.54 0.91 0.96
C ALA A 107 -18.59 0.28 0.03
#